data_AF-A0A836UJE3-F1
#
_entry.id   AF-A0A836UJE3-F1
#
_cell.length_a   1.000
_cell.length_b   1.000
_cell.length_c   1.000
_cell.angle_alpha   90.00
_cell.angle_beta   90.00
_cell.angle_gamma   90.00
#
_symmetry.space_group_name_H-M   'P 1'
#
loop_
_entity.id
_entity.type
_entity.pdbx_description
1 polymer ?
#
loop_
_entity_poly.entity_id
_entity_poly.type
_entity_poly.pdbx_seq_one_letter_code
_entity_poly.pdbx_strand_id
1 'polypeptide(L)'
;MIHQFFLSRILSLGYIKLAIILSVMPVLITKAIAQSRPYGLEARVPNTSLLINLAQNTPAATISATGLFRDTAKQIVAPGIIPYGVNSELWSDGTEKTRFFALPGNAQVGFSRDGNWHFPPNSVLVKNFYFNFVKGEPASRQIVETRLLVKMGETDTWKGFSYQWNDDATDAHLLRESDRRTFFIVDADAPDGIVRQRYFFPGPEDCSLCHREASGRVLGGRTPQLNGEYNYGAISDNQLRTLNHIGFFTADIGEDYSQFPRWANPRDESAPMANRARAYLAANCSHCHRPGGVERGDFDARYETPLDQMRTVGISPSLGRLDTEPENARIINPGKADQSTLLLRTLNFSSFRMPPLASSVLDEDGTSLLRKWIDRMSTSTSIANESSIPEEFDLAQNYPNPFNTTTAIQYRLAEEGPVELTIFDLLGQRVRQLISGDHVAGSHQAIWDGRGDNGISVASGVYFYRLHSSDGGITRRMLLLR
;
A
#
# COMPACT_ATOMS: atom_id res chain seq x y z
N MET A 1 -57.06 68.03 52.85
CA MET A 1 -57.17 69.05 51.78
C MET A 1 -57.23 68.26 50.48
N ILE A 2 -58.39 67.99 49.85
CA ILE A 2 -59.54 68.84 49.41
C ILE A 2 -59.24 69.49 48.03
N HIS A 3 -60.27 69.53 47.16
CA HIS A 3 -60.30 69.95 45.74
C HIS A 3 -59.76 68.90 44.73
N GLN A 4 -60.51 68.34 43.75
CA GLN A 4 -61.86 68.64 43.18
C GLN A 4 -61.93 70.01 42.43
N PHE A 5 -62.32 70.19 41.16
CA PHE A 5 -63.20 69.48 40.19
C PHE A 5 -62.59 69.53 38.74
N PHE A 6 -63.22 69.36 37.55
CA PHE A 6 -64.61 69.18 37.06
C PHE A 6 -64.66 68.30 35.77
N LEU A 7 -65.62 68.50 34.85
CA LEU A 7 -65.95 67.68 33.66
C LEU A 7 -66.39 68.53 32.45
N SER A 8 -66.08 68.10 31.22
CA SER A 8 -66.95 68.15 29.99
C SER A 8 -66.16 67.56 28.79
N ARG A 9 -66.59 66.65 27.90
CA ARG A 9 -67.85 66.43 27.11
C ARG A 9 -68.17 67.60 26.15
N ILE A 10 -68.45 67.46 24.85
CA ILE A 10 -68.66 66.33 23.88
C ILE A 10 -68.30 66.84 22.46
N LEU A 11 -67.81 65.98 21.55
CA LEU A 11 -68.28 65.82 20.14
C LEU A 11 -67.58 64.63 19.44
N SER A 12 -68.06 64.22 18.26
CA SER A 12 -67.82 62.88 17.66
C SER A 12 -67.27 62.91 16.21
N LEU A 13 -67.16 61.72 15.59
CA LEU A 13 -66.49 61.34 14.33
C LEU A 13 -64.94 61.19 14.42
N GLY A 14 -64.31 60.11 13.91
CA GLY A 14 -64.87 58.85 13.38
C GLY A 14 -63.80 57.89 12.81
N TYR A 15 -64.01 56.58 13.00
CA TYR A 15 -63.38 55.41 12.33
C TYR A 15 -61.85 55.15 12.40
N ILE A 16 -61.50 53.92 12.86
CA ILE A 16 -60.50 52.98 12.29
C ILE A 16 -59.04 53.52 12.13
N LYS A 17 -58.01 53.00 12.81
CA LYS A 17 -57.61 51.59 13.04
C LYS A 17 -56.59 51.52 14.20
N LEU A 18 -56.75 50.61 15.16
CA LEU A 18 -55.77 50.44 16.25
C LEU A 18 -54.70 49.41 15.84
N ALA A 19 -53.42 49.79 15.90
CA ALA A 19 -52.31 48.87 15.66
C ALA A 19 -51.97 48.09 16.94
N ILE A 20 -52.08 46.76 16.89
CA ILE A 20 -51.61 45.86 17.96
C ILE A 20 -50.33 45.21 17.46
N ILE A 21 -49.21 45.50 18.13
CA ILE A 21 -47.92 44.85 17.87
C ILE A 21 -47.94 43.48 18.55
N LEU A 22 -48.11 42.42 17.78
CA LEU A 22 -47.94 41.04 18.22
C LEU A 22 -46.53 40.56 17.83
N SER A 23 -45.71 40.28 18.83
CA SER A 23 -44.31 39.85 18.65
C SER A 23 -44.24 38.42 18.10
N VAL A 24 -43.95 38.29 16.81
CA VAL A 24 -43.62 36.99 16.21
C VAL A 24 -42.21 36.61 16.66
N MET A 25 -42.10 35.68 17.60
CA MET A 25 -40.80 35.06 17.90
C MET A 25 -40.40 34.13 16.75
N PRO A 26 -39.23 34.34 16.12
CA PRO A 26 -38.72 33.37 15.17
C PRO A 26 -38.34 32.11 15.93
N VAL A 27 -38.85 30.95 15.50
CA VAL A 27 -38.26 29.67 15.90
C VAL A 27 -36.88 29.61 15.25
N LEU A 28 -35.85 29.97 16.01
CA LEU A 28 -34.46 29.82 15.62
C LEU A 28 -34.15 28.32 15.57
N ILE A 29 -34.40 27.72 14.39
CA ILE A 29 -33.75 26.47 14.00
C ILE A 29 -32.27 26.79 13.90
N THR A 30 -31.54 26.58 15.00
CA THR A 30 -30.09 26.50 15.02
C THR A 30 -29.67 25.30 14.19
N LYS A 31 -29.62 25.51 12.88
CA LYS A 31 -28.95 24.64 11.94
C LYS A 31 -27.51 24.55 12.44
N ALA A 32 -27.17 23.44 13.08
CA ALA A 32 -25.84 23.25 13.64
C ALA A 32 -24.84 23.44 12.51
N ILE A 33 -23.99 24.47 12.63
CA ILE A 33 -22.86 24.65 11.74
C ILE A 33 -21.92 23.51 12.11
N ALA A 34 -22.00 22.41 11.36
CA ALA A 34 -21.03 21.35 11.43
C ALA A 34 -19.68 21.99 11.08
N GLN A 35 -18.86 22.24 12.10
CA GLN A 35 -17.51 22.73 11.91
C GLN A 35 -16.78 21.69 11.06
N SER A 36 -16.36 22.10 9.86
CA SER A 36 -15.62 21.24 8.94
C SER A 36 -14.39 20.70 9.67
N ARG A 37 -14.22 19.36 9.72
CA ARG A 37 -13.00 18.73 10.27
C ARG A 37 -11.80 19.41 9.61
N PRO A 38 -10.92 20.09 10.37
CA PRO A 38 -9.79 20.79 9.78
C PRO A 38 -8.85 19.78 9.12
N TYR A 39 -8.13 20.22 8.11
CA TYR A 39 -7.28 19.34 7.31
C TYR A 39 -5.89 19.24 7.95
N GLY A 40 -5.15 18.18 7.65
CA GLY A 40 -3.78 18.02 8.14
C GLY A 40 -2.87 19.18 7.69
N LEU A 41 -3.11 19.71 6.49
CA LEU A 41 -2.50 20.92 5.97
C LEU A 41 -3.60 21.80 5.36
N GLU A 42 -3.70 23.05 5.78
CA GLU A 42 -4.78 23.97 5.35
C GLU A 42 -4.57 24.53 3.93
N ALA A 43 -3.32 24.62 3.44
CA ALA A 43 -3.00 25.15 2.12
C ALA A 43 -1.66 24.62 1.58
N ARG A 44 -1.52 24.58 0.25
CA ARG A 44 -0.24 24.28 -0.44
C ARG A 44 0.57 25.55 -0.66
N VAL A 45 1.80 25.56 -0.15
CA VAL A 45 2.83 26.53 -0.53
C VAL A 45 3.53 26.03 -1.81
N PRO A 46 3.79 26.88 -2.83
CA PRO A 46 4.59 26.48 -3.99
C PRO A 46 6.04 26.20 -3.58
N ASN A 47 6.59 25.04 -3.92
CA ASN A 47 8.02 24.76 -3.68
C ASN A 47 8.89 25.44 -4.76
N THR A 48 9.74 26.37 -4.33
CA THR A 48 10.71 27.08 -5.16
C THR A 48 12.16 26.83 -4.75
N SER A 49 12.39 25.86 -3.85
CA SER A 49 13.67 25.68 -3.12
C SER A 49 14.38 24.39 -3.52
N LEU A 50 13.76 23.23 -3.28
CA LEU A 50 14.29 21.94 -3.72
C LEU A 50 13.89 21.69 -5.19
N LEU A 51 14.78 22.08 -6.10
CA LEU A 51 14.67 21.92 -7.56
C LEU A 51 16.02 21.43 -8.11
N ILE A 52 16.02 20.36 -8.91
CA ILE A 52 17.27 19.79 -9.46
C ILE A 52 17.62 20.43 -10.80
N ASN A 53 18.85 20.92 -10.93
CA ASN A 53 19.37 21.48 -12.17
C ASN A 53 19.61 20.37 -13.22
N LEU A 54 18.66 20.20 -14.14
CA LEU A 54 18.71 19.18 -15.18
C LEU A 54 19.96 19.24 -16.07
N ALA A 55 20.52 20.44 -16.31
CA ALA A 55 21.71 20.60 -17.13
C ALA A 55 22.94 19.87 -16.54
N GLN A 56 22.99 19.70 -15.21
CA GLN A 56 24.06 18.98 -14.52
C GLN A 56 23.74 17.49 -14.33
N ASN A 57 22.49 17.06 -14.52
CA ASN A 57 22.01 15.69 -14.32
C ASN A 57 22.24 15.09 -12.90
N THR A 58 22.64 15.94 -11.93
CA THR A 58 22.93 15.61 -10.54
C THR A 58 22.42 16.73 -9.60
N PRO A 59 21.99 16.39 -8.38
CA PRO A 59 21.87 17.34 -7.27
C PRO A 59 23.20 17.99 -6.85
N ALA A 60 23.12 19.01 -5.99
CA ALA A 60 24.27 19.73 -5.45
C ALA A 60 25.15 18.86 -4.53
N ALA A 61 26.41 19.25 -4.34
CA ALA A 61 27.40 18.43 -3.62
C ALA A 61 27.12 18.26 -2.11
N THR A 62 26.43 19.20 -1.47
CA THR A 62 25.98 19.12 -0.07
C THR A 62 24.46 19.23 0.04
N ILE A 63 23.85 18.67 1.10
CA ILE A 63 22.40 18.76 1.27
C ILE A 63 21.95 20.19 1.62
N SER A 64 22.79 20.95 2.34
CA SER A 64 22.62 22.39 2.53
C SER A 64 22.43 23.17 1.23
N ALA A 65 23.15 22.78 0.16
CA ALA A 65 23.08 23.43 -1.15
C ALA A 65 21.92 22.95 -2.04
N THR A 66 21.07 22.03 -1.58
CA THR A 66 19.91 21.52 -2.36
C THR A 66 18.62 22.31 -2.21
N GLY A 67 18.51 23.16 -1.18
CA GLY A 67 17.25 23.82 -0.82
C GLY A 67 16.21 22.93 -0.12
N LEU A 68 16.54 21.68 0.24
CA LEU A 68 15.66 20.80 1.04
C LEU A 68 15.32 21.43 2.41
N PHE A 69 16.29 22.08 3.05
CA PHE A 69 16.13 22.68 4.37
C PHE A 69 16.29 24.20 4.30
N ARG A 70 15.49 24.91 5.11
CA ARG A 70 15.72 26.34 5.41
C ARG A 70 16.75 26.55 6.53
N ASP A 71 16.95 25.51 7.33
CA ASP A 71 17.93 25.41 8.41
C ASP A 71 18.38 23.93 8.46
N THR A 72 19.54 23.64 7.86
CA THR A 72 20.04 22.27 7.66
C THR A 72 20.36 21.57 8.96
N ALA A 73 21.04 22.25 9.89
CA ALA A 73 21.45 21.70 11.18
C ALA A 73 20.25 21.39 12.09
N LYS A 74 19.19 22.22 12.05
CA LYS A 74 17.92 21.91 12.72
C LYS A 74 16.96 21.06 11.86
N GLN A 75 17.38 20.67 10.65
CA GLN A 75 16.63 19.87 9.67
C GLN A 75 15.23 20.42 9.36
N ILE A 76 15.05 21.74 9.45
CA ILE A 76 13.76 22.39 9.22
C ILE A 76 13.55 22.49 7.71
N VAL A 77 12.66 21.67 7.16
CA VAL A 77 12.37 21.64 5.71
C VAL A 77 11.93 23.00 5.18
N ALA A 78 12.28 23.29 3.93
CA ALA A 78 11.89 24.52 3.25
C ALA A 78 10.38 24.57 2.94
N PRO A 79 9.77 25.75 2.79
CA PRO A 79 8.35 25.88 2.46
C PRO A 79 7.98 25.19 1.13
N GLY A 80 6.79 24.58 1.09
CA GLY A 80 6.29 23.84 -0.08
C GLY A 80 6.77 22.39 -0.19
N ILE A 81 7.63 21.94 0.72
CA ILE A 81 8.04 20.53 0.83
C ILE A 81 7.04 19.81 1.73
N ILE A 82 6.28 18.86 1.16
CA ILE A 82 5.06 18.30 1.77
C ILE A 82 5.40 16.99 2.50
N PRO A 83 5.22 16.88 3.83
CA PRO A 83 5.49 15.65 4.58
C PRO A 83 4.46 14.55 4.28
N TYR A 84 4.90 13.29 4.35
CA TYR A 84 4.02 12.12 4.26
C TYR A 84 4.58 10.89 5.00
N GLY A 85 3.72 9.91 5.23
CA GLY A 85 4.02 8.60 5.81
C GLY A 85 3.59 7.45 4.89
N VAL A 86 3.84 6.21 5.31
CA VAL A 86 3.36 5.02 4.60
C VAL A 86 2.77 4.01 5.60
N ASN A 87 1.65 3.37 5.26
CA ASN A 87 1.00 2.38 6.13
C ASN A 87 1.95 1.21 6.49
N SER A 88 2.71 0.70 5.52
CA SER A 88 3.68 -0.38 5.70
C SER A 88 5.08 0.08 5.30
N GLU A 89 6.00 0.12 6.26
CA GLU A 89 7.37 0.57 6.02
C GLU A 89 8.22 -0.46 5.26
N LEU A 90 9.24 0.05 4.57
CA LEU A 90 10.38 -0.70 4.08
C LEU A 90 11.44 -0.78 5.19
N TRP A 91 11.93 -1.98 5.50
CA TRP A 91 13.06 -2.21 6.40
C TRP A 91 14.35 -1.61 5.85
N SER A 92 15.17 -1.08 6.75
CA SER A 92 16.52 -0.60 6.45
C SER A 92 17.34 -0.51 7.74
N ASP A 93 17.59 -1.67 8.36
CA ASP A 93 18.41 -1.82 9.57
C ASP A 93 17.99 -0.88 10.71
N GLY A 94 16.75 -1.02 11.20
CA GLY A 94 16.25 -0.30 12.38
C GLY A 94 16.04 1.22 12.19
N THR A 95 16.49 1.83 11.09
CA THR A 95 16.40 3.29 10.90
C THR A 95 14.96 3.80 10.87
N GLU A 96 14.68 4.83 11.67
CA GLU A 96 13.47 5.64 11.55
C GLU A 96 13.51 6.50 10.29
N LYS A 97 12.34 6.92 9.78
CA LYS A 97 12.22 7.58 8.48
C LYS A 97 11.25 8.76 8.50
N THR A 98 11.69 9.92 7.98
CA THR A 98 10.77 10.99 7.54
C THR A 98 10.79 11.08 6.01
N ARG A 99 9.66 11.47 5.40
CA ARG A 99 9.49 11.44 3.95
C ARG A 99 8.78 12.69 3.48
N PHE A 100 9.16 13.19 2.30
CA PHE A 100 8.58 14.40 1.74
C PHE A 100 8.41 14.32 0.21
N PHE A 101 7.36 14.96 -0.30
CA PHE A 101 7.22 15.31 -1.71
C PHE A 101 7.70 16.75 -1.92
N ALA A 102 8.64 16.96 -2.84
CA ALA A 102 8.99 18.26 -3.37
C ALA A 102 8.68 18.29 -4.87
N LEU A 103 7.52 18.86 -5.21
CA LEU A 103 7.06 19.05 -6.59
C LEU A 103 7.46 20.45 -7.06
N PRO A 104 7.73 20.72 -8.35
CA PRO A 104 8.08 22.08 -8.79
C PRO A 104 6.88 23.03 -8.67
N GLY A 105 7.02 24.07 -7.84
CA GLY A 105 5.96 25.06 -7.58
C GLY A 105 4.64 24.40 -7.23
N ASN A 106 3.63 24.65 -8.07
CA ASN A 106 2.26 24.12 -7.93
C ASN A 106 1.97 22.90 -8.84
N ALA A 107 2.98 22.29 -9.49
CA ALA A 107 2.77 21.13 -10.35
C ALA A 107 2.08 19.97 -9.59
N GLN A 108 1.13 19.29 -10.26
CA GLN A 108 0.23 18.33 -9.62
C GLN A 108 0.53 16.89 -10.05
N VAL A 109 0.11 15.93 -9.22
CA VAL A 109 0.32 14.50 -9.42
C VAL A 109 -0.92 13.85 -10.02
N GLY A 110 -0.77 13.09 -11.11
CA GLY A 110 -1.85 12.28 -11.67
C GLY A 110 -2.18 11.11 -10.75
N PHE A 111 -3.34 11.19 -10.08
CA PHE A 111 -3.81 10.15 -9.17
C PHE A 111 -4.04 8.81 -9.88
N SER A 112 -3.94 7.70 -9.13
CA SER A 112 -4.40 6.39 -9.56
C SER A 112 -4.88 5.62 -8.33
N ARG A 113 -6.10 5.09 -8.37
CA ARG A 113 -6.69 4.33 -7.24
C ARG A 113 -5.88 3.07 -6.93
N ASP A 114 -5.55 2.30 -7.95
CA ASP A 114 -4.94 0.97 -7.81
C ASP A 114 -3.50 0.91 -8.36
N GLY A 115 -3.12 1.82 -9.25
CA GLY A 115 -1.80 1.81 -9.92
C GLY A 115 -0.70 2.54 -9.15
N ASN A 116 0.23 3.09 -9.93
CA ASN A 116 1.22 4.06 -9.48
C ASN A 116 0.69 5.47 -9.74
N TRP A 117 1.15 6.46 -8.97
CA TRP A 117 0.85 7.86 -9.24
C TRP A 117 1.80 8.46 -10.28
N HIS A 118 1.30 9.36 -11.11
CA HIS A 118 2.04 10.00 -12.20
C HIS A 118 2.59 11.35 -11.72
N PHE A 119 3.82 11.36 -11.22
CA PHE A 119 4.46 12.57 -10.73
C PHE A 119 4.88 13.49 -11.88
N PRO A 120 4.75 14.82 -11.72
CA PRO A 120 5.18 15.76 -12.75
C PRO A 120 6.71 15.75 -12.93
N PRO A 121 7.21 16.28 -14.07
CA PRO A 121 8.63 16.51 -14.30
C PRO A 121 9.34 17.13 -13.10
N ASN A 122 10.60 16.75 -12.86
CA ASN A 122 11.48 17.34 -11.83
C ASN A 122 10.99 17.17 -10.38
N SER A 123 10.00 16.31 -10.13
CA SER A 123 9.59 15.91 -8.79
C SER A 123 10.73 15.21 -8.05
N VAL A 124 10.91 15.56 -6.78
CA VAL A 124 11.84 14.90 -5.85
C VAL A 124 11.04 14.26 -4.72
N LEU A 125 11.23 12.95 -4.51
CA LEU A 125 10.80 12.25 -3.31
C LEU A 125 12.00 12.14 -2.36
N VAL A 126 11.83 12.64 -1.15
CA VAL A 126 12.87 12.71 -0.12
C VAL A 126 12.61 11.63 0.93
N LYS A 127 13.67 10.93 1.36
CA LYS A 127 13.67 10.03 2.53
C LYS A 127 14.87 10.35 3.41
N ASN A 128 14.63 10.82 4.63
CA ASN A 128 15.66 10.98 5.66
C ASN A 128 15.67 9.74 6.56
N PHE A 129 16.84 9.24 6.93
CA PHE A 129 17.03 8.05 7.76
C PHE A 129 17.77 8.43 9.05
N TYR A 130 17.28 7.92 10.17
CA TYR A 130 17.71 8.29 11.52
C TYR A 130 18.06 7.05 12.35
N PHE A 131 19.07 7.17 13.21
CA PHE A 131 19.31 6.24 14.31
C PHE A 131 19.03 6.90 15.65
N ASN A 132 18.49 6.13 16.59
CA ASN A 132 18.56 6.44 18.01
C ASN A 132 19.90 5.86 18.51
N PHE A 133 20.87 6.72 18.81
CA PHE A 133 22.21 6.29 19.23
C PHE A 133 22.28 5.72 20.65
N VAL A 134 21.20 5.84 21.41
CA VAL A 134 20.96 5.14 22.67
C VAL A 134 19.59 4.46 22.57
N LYS A 135 19.56 3.13 22.73
CA LYS A 135 18.34 2.33 22.62
C LYS A 135 17.32 2.74 23.71
N GLY A 136 16.08 2.96 23.30
CA GLY A 136 15.00 3.39 24.18
C GLY A 136 14.96 4.90 24.47
N GLU A 137 15.92 5.69 23.98
CA GLU A 137 16.03 7.13 24.27
C GLU A 137 15.83 7.99 23.00
N PRO A 138 14.61 8.48 22.70
CA PRO A 138 14.32 9.29 21.51
C PRO A 138 15.06 10.63 21.45
N ALA A 139 15.68 11.08 22.55
CA ALA A 139 16.56 12.24 22.56
C ALA A 139 17.91 11.98 21.87
N SER A 140 18.31 10.72 21.70
CA SER A 140 19.52 10.29 20.97
C SER A 140 19.34 10.20 19.45
N ARG A 141 18.20 10.68 18.94
CA ARG A 141 17.76 10.56 17.55
C ARG A 141 18.50 11.51 16.63
N GLN A 142 19.42 10.98 15.83
CA GLN A 142 20.23 11.76 14.88
C GLN A 142 20.08 11.22 13.45
N ILE A 143 20.06 12.15 12.48
CA ILE A 143 20.00 11.83 11.05
C ILE A 143 21.37 11.31 10.58
N VAL A 144 21.37 10.29 9.73
CA VAL A 144 22.60 9.72 9.15
C VAL A 144 22.60 9.72 7.62
N GLU A 145 21.42 9.72 6.99
CA GLU A 145 21.30 9.73 5.54
C GLU A 145 20.10 10.55 5.05
N THR A 146 20.27 11.23 3.92
CA THR A 146 19.15 11.73 3.10
C THR A 146 19.24 11.12 1.70
N ARG A 147 18.20 10.41 1.26
CA ARG A 147 18.06 9.94 -0.13
C ARG A 147 17.07 10.81 -0.89
N LEU A 148 17.47 11.28 -2.07
CA LEU A 148 16.62 11.96 -3.05
C LEU A 148 16.33 11.00 -4.21
N LEU A 149 15.06 10.86 -4.59
CA LEU A 149 14.62 10.15 -5.79
C LEU A 149 14.00 11.18 -6.75
N VAL A 150 14.64 11.42 -7.90
CA VAL A 150 14.38 12.56 -8.80
C VAL A 150 13.83 12.08 -10.14
N LYS A 151 12.69 12.60 -10.61
CA LYS A 151 12.20 12.41 -12.00
C LYS A 151 12.94 13.37 -12.94
N MET A 152 13.64 12.84 -13.93
CA MET A 152 14.56 13.61 -14.77
C MET A 152 13.84 14.24 -15.97
N GLY A 153 13.42 15.50 -15.83
CA GLY A 153 12.69 16.22 -16.88
C GLY A 153 11.36 15.57 -17.23
N GLU A 154 10.95 15.71 -18.48
CA GLU A 154 9.74 15.09 -19.05
C GLU A 154 9.83 13.55 -19.10
N THR A 155 11.02 12.96 -18.96
CA THR A 155 11.23 11.51 -19.10
C THR A 155 10.75 10.72 -17.89
N ASP A 156 10.39 9.45 -18.08
CA ASP A 156 10.16 8.51 -16.97
C ASP A 156 11.46 7.92 -16.38
N THR A 157 12.60 8.56 -16.63
CA THR A 157 13.84 8.24 -15.92
C THR A 157 13.76 8.79 -14.50
N TRP A 158 13.95 7.92 -13.51
CA TRP A 158 14.16 8.33 -12.12
C TRP A 158 15.59 7.99 -11.69
N LYS A 159 16.23 8.89 -10.94
CA LYS A 159 17.58 8.68 -10.39
C LYS A 159 17.55 8.79 -8.86
N GLY A 160 18.23 7.86 -8.20
CA GLY A 160 18.47 7.90 -6.76
C GLY A 160 19.82 8.53 -6.43
N PHE A 161 19.85 9.37 -5.40
CA PHE A 161 21.04 10.05 -4.91
C PHE A 161 21.06 9.97 -3.37
N SER A 162 22.19 9.60 -2.79
CA SER A 162 22.34 9.36 -1.36
C SER A 162 23.32 10.35 -0.74
N TYR A 163 22.92 11.02 0.33
CA TYR A 163 23.75 11.95 1.08
C TYR A 163 24.10 11.38 2.45
N GLN A 164 25.39 11.24 2.74
CA GLN A 164 25.88 10.83 4.05
C GLN A 164 26.08 12.06 4.94
N TRP A 165 25.41 12.08 6.09
CA TRP A 165 25.53 13.18 7.06
C TRP A 165 26.84 13.10 7.84
N ASN A 166 27.32 14.26 8.28
CA ASN A 166 28.45 14.39 9.18
C ASN A 166 28.07 14.07 10.64
N ASP A 167 29.10 13.90 11.48
CA ASP A 167 28.99 13.36 12.84
C ASP A 167 28.26 14.30 13.82
N ASP A 168 28.17 15.59 13.51
CA ASP A 168 27.38 16.59 14.25
C ASP A 168 25.99 16.85 13.63
N ALA A 169 25.65 16.16 12.54
CA ALA A 169 24.42 16.30 11.76
C ALA A 169 24.10 17.74 11.32
N THR A 170 25.13 18.54 11.01
CA THR A 170 24.98 19.91 10.50
C THR A 170 24.80 19.99 8.98
N ASP A 171 25.37 19.05 8.22
CA ASP A 171 25.26 18.95 6.76
C ASP A 171 25.52 17.50 6.28
N ALA A 172 25.35 17.26 4.98
CA ALA A 172 25.58 15.95 4.37
C ALA A 172 26.18 16.08 2.98
N HIS A 173 27.03 15.14 2.57
CA HIS A 173 27.71 15.17 1.28
C HIS A 173 27.17 14.11 0.32
N LEU A 174 27.08 14.45 -0.96
CA LEU A 174 26.57 13.57 -2.03
C LEU A 174 27.56 12.45 -2.35
N LEU A 175 27.14 11.20 -2.12
CA LEU A 175 27.90 10.02 -2.53
C LEU A 175 27.82 9.81 -4.05
N ARG A 176 28.92 9.33 -4.64
CA ARG A 176 29.01 9.00 -6.08
C ARG A 176 28.91 7.51 -6.37
N GLU A 177 29.30 6.69 -5.42
CA GLU A 177 29.23 5.23 -5.41
C GLU A 177 28.54 4.77 -4.11
N SER A 178 28.52 3.46 -3.83
CA SER A 178 27.99 2.95 -2.56
C SER A 178 29.03 3.00 -1.44
N ASP A 179 28.59 3.25 -0.20
CA ASP A 179 29.47 3.31 0.97
C ASP A 179 28.96 2.44 2.14
N ARG A 180 29.85 2.10 3.07
CA ARG A 180 29.52 1.39 4.32
C ARG A 180 30.20 2.01 5.53
N ARG A 181 29.41 2.67 6.37
CA ARG A 181 29.82 3.15 7.70
C ARG A 181 29.42 2.15 8.80
N THR A 182 30.18 2.12 9.89
CA THR A 182 29.76 1.50 11.15
C THR A 182 29.38 2.59 12.14
N PHE A 183 28.19 2.48 12.71
CA PHE A 183 27.69 3.27 13.83
C PHE A 183 27.76 2.44 15.12
N PHE A 184 27.81 3.13 16.25
CA PHE A 184 27.90 2.53 17.58
C PHE A 184 26.67 2.97 18.37
N ILE A 185 25.74 2.05 18.61
CA ILE A 185 24.48 2.31 19.32
C ILE A 185 24.62 1.76 20.73
N VAL A 186 24.40 2.60 21.74
CA VAL A 186 24.42 2.17 23.14
C VAL A 186 23.18 1.32 23.42
N ASP A 187 23.39 0.11 23.91
CA ASP A 187 22.37 -0.88 24.23
C ASP A 187 22.77 -1.62 25.50
N ALA A 188 21.99 -1.46 26.57
CA ALA A 188 22.25 -2.12 27.85
C ALA A 188 22.10 -3.65 27.81
N ASP A 189 21.43 -4.20 26.79
CA ASP A 189 21.29 -5.64 26.58
C ASP A 189 22.49 -6.24 25.80
N ALA A 190 23.37 -5.40 25.23
CA ALA A 190 24.54 -5.85 24.49
C ALA A 190 25.70 -6.25 25.43
N PRO A 191 26.49 -7.31 25.14
CA PRO A 191 27.53 -7.82 26.05
C PRO A 191 28.63 -6.84 26.45
N ASP A 192 28.90 -5.82 25.63
CA ASP A 192 29.82 -4.71 25.90
C ASP A 192 29.13 -3.34 25.91
N GLY A 193 27.80 -3.33 26.06
CA GLY A 193 26.97 -2.13 26.08
C GLY A 193 26.78 -1.44 24.73
N ILE A 194 27.32 -1.96 23.62
CA ILE A 194 27.37 -1.27 22.32
C ILE A 194 27.11 -2.21 21.13
N VAL A 195 25.98 -2.01 20.44
CA VAL A 195 25.70 -2.62 19.14
C VAL A 195 26.50 -1.91 18.05
N ARG A 196 27.30 -2.68 17.29
CA ARG A 196 28.09 -2.21 16.14
C ARG A 196 27.26 -2.30 14.86
N GLN A 197 26.40 -1.31 14.65
CA GLN A 197 25.52 -1.23 13.49
C GLN A 197 26.30 -0.89 12.22
N ARG A 198 26.59 -1.90 11.39
CA ARG A 198 27.02 -1.63 10.00
C ARG A 198 25.82 -1.10 9.22
N TYR A 199 26.02 -0.06 8.42
CA TYR A 199 25.00 0.54 7.57
C TYR A 199 25.53 0.65 6.13
N PHE A 200 24.62 0.60 5.15
CA PHE A 200 24.96 0.66 3.72
C PHE A 200 24.21 1.79 3.05
N PHE A 201 24.97 2.74 2.49
CA PHE A 201 24.47 3.83 1.68
C PHE A 201 24.46 3.36 0.21
N PRO A 202 23.28 3.18 -0.42
CA PRO A 202 23.20 2.73 -1.80
C PRO A 202 23.73 3.82 -2.75
N GLY A 203 24.54 3.40 -3.72
CA GLY A 203 24.93 4.27 -4.83
C GLY A 203 23.78 4.49 -5.82
N PRO A 204 23.99 5.31 -6.86
CA PRO A 204 23.02 5.51 -7.93
C PRO A 204 22.63 4.20 -8.64
N GLU A 205 23.59 3.27 -8.77
CA GLU A 205 23.39 1.96 -9.39
C GLU A 205 22.51 1.04 -8.51
N ASP A 206 22.77 0.96 -7.20
CA ASP A 206 21.93 0.20 -6.26
C ASP A 206 20.48 0.69 -6.26
N CYS A 207 20.28 2.01 -6.35
CA CYS A 207 18.94 2.58 -6.43
C CYS A 207 18.18 2.05 -7.66
N SER A 208 18.86 1.88 -8.80
CA SER A 208 18.25 1.30 -10.01
C SER A 208 17.81 -0.16 -9.86
N LEU A 209 18.35 -0.90 -8.89
CA LEU A 209 17.96 -2.30 -8.65
C LEU A 209 16.52 -2.42 -8.19
N CYS A 210 16.06 -1.50 -7.34
CA CYS A 210 14.69 -1.50 -6.79
C CYS A 210 13.77 -0.51 -7.52
N HIS A 211 14.27 0.64 -7.97
CA HIS A 211 13.49 1.71 -8.61
C HIS A 211 13.29 1.50 -10.13
N ARG A 212 13.02 0.25 -10.54
CA ARG A 212 12.81 -0.19 -11.94
C ARG A 212 11.44 0.20 -12.49
N GLU A 213 11.27 0.07 -13.81
CA GLU A 213 9.98 0.19 -14.50
C GLU A 213 8.89 -0.69 -13.89
N ALA A 214 9.14 -2.01 -13.78
CA ALA A 214 8.14 -2.96 -13.34
C ALA A 214 7.64 -2.69 -11.91
N SER A 215 8.50 -2.21 -11.01
CA SER A 215 8.13 -1.81 -9.64
C SER A 215 7.44 -0.44 -9.56
N GLY A 216 7.25 0.24 -10.69
CA GLY A 216 6.60 1.55 -10.78
C GLY A 216 7.52 2.74 -10.58
N ARG A 217 8.84 2.52 -10.42
CA ARG A 217 9.91 3.50 -10.16
C ARG A 217 9.78 4.27 -8.84
N VAL A 218 8.58 4.65 -8.41
CA VAL A 218 8.29 5.31 -7.13
C VAL A 218 7.80 4.30 -6.09
N LEU A 219 8.71 3.87 -5.22
CA LEU A 219 8.41 2.87 -4.20
C LEU A 219 7.69 3.51 -2.99
N GLY A 220 6.38 3.27 -2.91
CA GLY A 220 5.53 3.68 -1.79
C GLY A 220 4.69 4.95 -2.03
N GLY A 221 4.95 5.73 -3.08
CA GLY A 221 4.11 6.86 -3.48
C GLY A 221 2.87 6.43 -4.25
N ARG A 222 1.96 5.69 -3.61
CA ARG A 222 0.70 5.20 -4.19
C ARG A 222 -0.41 5.06 -3.14
N THR A 223 -1.66 5.14 -3.60
CA THR A 223 -2.90 5.12 -2.80
C THR A 223 -2.90 4.16 -1.61
N PRO A 224 -2.64 2.84 -1.74
CA PRO A 224 -2.72 1.94 -0.58
C PRO A 224 -1.70 2.18 0.52
N GLN A 225 -0.60 2.87 0.23
CA GLN A 225 0.38 3.28 1.23
C GLN A 225 0.02 4.59 1.93
N LEU A 226 -0.72 5.48 1.26
CA LEU A 226 -1.09 6.80 1.80
C LEU A 226 -2.56 6.89 2.27
N ASN A 227 -3.43 5.94 1.95
CA ASN A 227 -4.76 5.87 2.55
C ASN A 227 -4.66 5.51 4.04
N GLY A 228 -4.63 6.51 4.91
CA GLY A 228 -4.41 6.34 6.34
C GLY A 228 -4.02 7.66 7.01
N GLU A 229 -4.25 7.74 8.32
CA GLU A 229 -3.95 8.95 9.11
C GLU A 229 -2.44 9.22 9.19
N TYR A 230 -2.06 10.50 9.15
CA TYR A 230 -0.72 10.99 9.41
C TYR A 230 -0.78 12.24 10.29
N ASN A 231 0.18 12.39 11.19
CA ASN A 231 0.26 13.55 12.07
C ASN A 231 1.03 14.69 11.39
N TYR A 232 0.33 15.76 11.05
CA TYR A 232 0.88 16.97 10.44
C TYR A 232 1.30 18.04 11.49
N GLY A 233 1.42 17.64 12.76
CA GLY A 233 1.89 18.45 13.88
C GLY A 233 0.79 18.69 14.91
N ALA A 234 -0.16 19.56 14.59
CA ALA A 234 -1.31 19.86 15.44
C ALA A 234 -2.57 19.03 15.09
N ILE A 235 -2.60 18.40 13.91
CA ILE A 235 -3.75 17.71 13.36
C ILE A 235 -3.28 16.36 12.79
N SER A 236 -3.99 15.29 13.15
CA SER A 236 -3.95 14.02 12.42
C SER A 236 -5.12 13.97 11.44
N ASP A 237 -4.82 13.67 10.18
CA ASP A 237 -5.81 13.51 9.11
C ASP A 237 -5.38 12.44 8.11
N ASN A 238 -6.33 11.90 7.35
CA ASN A 238 -6.04 10.96 6.27
C ASN A 238 -5.21 11.68 5.20
N GLN A 239 -4.06 11.13 4.83
CA GLN A 239 -3.15 11.81 3.90
C GLN A 239 -3.82 12.05 2.53
N LEU A 240 -4.70 11.18 2.07
CA LEU A 240 -5.42 11.41 0.81
C LEU A 240 -6.37 12.60 0.91
N ARG A 241 -7.03 12.78 2.07
CA ARG A 241 -7.88 13.95 2.37
C ARG A 241 -7.09 15.24 2.38
N THR A 242 -5.99 15.26 3.14
CA THR A 242 -5.09 16.41 3.20
C THR A 242 -4.45 16.73 1.83
N LEU A 243 -3.97 15.73 1.10
CA LEU A 243 -3.37 15.94 -0.23
C LEU A 243 -4.40 16.42 -1.27
N ASN A 244 -5.63 15.90 -1.24
CA ASN A 244 -6.71 16.35 -2.11
C ASN A 244 -7.05 17.83 -1.85
N HIS A 245 -7.31 18.18 -0.58
CA HIS A 245 -7.64 19.55 -0.16
C HIS A 245 -6.59 20.59 -0.56
N ILE A 246 -5.30 20.29 -0.39
CA ILE A 246 -4.23 21.22 -0.79
C ILE A 246 -3.93 21.24 -2.30
N GLY A 247 -4.73 20.58 -3.13
CA GLY A 247 -4.56 20.56 -4.59
C GLY A 247 -3.27 19.84 -5.03
N PHE A 248 -2.91 18.74 -4.36
CA PHE A 248 -1.77 17.91 -4.76
C PHE A 248 -2.04 17.13 -6.05
N PHE A 249 -3.27 16.65 -6.24
CA PHE A 249 -3.67 15.86 -7.40
C PHE A 249 -4.18 16.71 -8.57
N THR A 250 -4.05 16.21 -9.80
CA THR A 250 -4.52 16.88 -11.04
C THR A 250 -6.05 16.95 -11.18
N ALA A 251 -6.78 16.25 -10.33
CA ALA A 251 -8.23 16.22 -10.26
C ALA A 251 -8.65 15.94 -8.82
N ASP A 252 -9.83 16.42 -8.42
CA ASP A 252 -10.47 16.07 -7.15
C ASP A 252 -10.77 14.56 -7.13
N ILE A 253 -10.37 13.89 -6.05
CA ILE A 253 -10.60 12.45 -5.84
C ILE A 253 -11.82 12.15 -4.96
N GLY A 254 -12.58 13.17 -4.55
CA GLY A 254 -13.73 13.07 -3.66
C GLY A 254 -13.35 12.90 -2.19
N GLU A 255 -14.37 12.89 -1.32
CA GLU A 255 -14.20 12.92 0.15
C GLU A 255 -14.45 11.57 0.87
N ASP A 256 -14.87 10.53 0.14
CA ASP A 256 -14.92 9.16 0.69
C ASP A 256 -13.65 8.39 0.31
N TYR A 257 -12.68 8.40 1.22
CA TYR A 257 -11.43 7.65 1.08
C TYR A 257 -11.54 6.18 1.52
N SER A 258 -12.69 5.74 2.06
CA SER A 258 -12.88 4.36 2.53
C SER A 258 -12.99 3.35 1.37
N GLN A 259 -13.47 3.80 0.21
CA GLN A 259 -13.54 3.02 -1.04
C GLN A 259 -12.16 2.74 -1.68
N PHE A 260 -11.11 3.43 -1.24
CA PHE A 260 -9.76 3.29 -1.81
C PHE A 260 -8.98 2.18 -1.10
N PRO A 261 -8.14 1.42 -1.83
CA PRO A 261 -7.35 0.36 -1.22
C PRO A 261 -6.45 0.93 -0.11
N ARG A 262 -6.19 0.11 0.92
CA ARG A 262 -5.33 0.42 2.06
C ARG A 262 -4.52 -0.82 2.43
N TRP A 263 -3.21 -0.67 2.60
CA TRP A 263 -2.37 -1.71 3.21
C TRP A 263 -2.48 -1.61 4.74
N ALA A 264 -2.51 -2.75 5.41
CA ALA A 264 -2.42 -2.79 6.87
C ALA A 264 -1.02 -2.37 7.35
N ASN A 265 -0.92 -1.76 8.52
CA ASN A 265 0.37 -1.53 9.17
C ASN A 265 0.87 -2.87 9.75
N PRO A 266 2.09 -3.36 9.41
CA PRO A 266 2.64 -4.60 9.95
C PRO A 266 2.64 -4.67 11.49
N ARG A 267 2.73 -3.53 12.19
CA ARG A 267 2.74 -3.43 13.66
C ARG A 267 1.37 -3.25 14.31
N ASP A 268 0.31 -2.99 13.53
CA ASP A 268 -1.04 -2.82 14.06
C ASP A 268 -1.68 -4.17 14.40
N GLU A 269 -1.70 -4.51 15.69
CA GLU A 269 -2.24 -5.79 16.18
C GLU A 269 -3.77 -5.93 15.99
N SER A 270 -4.50 -4.85 15.72
CA SER A 270 -5.95 -4.91 15.43
C SER A 270 -6.25 -5.36 13.99
N ALA A 271 -5.30 -5.20 13.07
CA ALA A 271 -5.46 -5.58 11.68
C ALA A 271 -5.28 -7.10 11.47
N PRO A 272 -6.03 -7.75 10.56
CA PRO A 272 -5.89 -9.17 10.27
C PRO A 272 -4.45 -9.57 9.91
N MET A 273 -3.92 -10.60 10.56
CA MET A 273 -2.51 -11.02 10.45
C MET A 273 -2.08 -11.30 9.00
N ALA A 274 -2.94 -11.90 8.19
CA ALA A 274 -2.66 -12.11 6.77
C ALA A 274 -2.48 -10.78 6.02
N ASN A 275 -3.32 -9.77 6.28
CA ASN A 275 -3.22 -8.45 5.65
C ASN A 275 -1.94 -7.72 6.09
N ARG A 276 -1.57 -7.83 7.37
CA ARG A 276 -0.29 -7.32 7.91
C ARG A 276 0.91 -7.96 7.21
N ALA A 277 0.95 -9.29 7.12
CA ALA A 277 2.04 -10.04 6.48
C ALA A 277 2.12 -9.77 4.97
N ARG A 278 0.97 -9.71 4.28
CA ARG A 278 0.91 -9.35 2.85
C ARG A 278 1.34 -7.91 2.60
N ALA A 279 1.02 -6.96 3.48
CA ALA A 279 1.50 -5.58 3.40
C ALA A 279 3.02 -5.50 3.61
N TYR A 280 3.56 -6.24 4.58
CA TYR A 280 5.00 -6.35 4.80
C TYR A 280 5.73 -6.91 3.57
N LEU A 281 5.25 -8.01 2.98
CA LEU A 281 5.81 -8.57 1.73
C LEU A 281 5.71 -7.58 0.55
N ALA A 282 4.61 -6.85 0.45
CA ALA A 282 4.43 -5.85 -0.60
C ALA A 282 5.42 -4.66 -0.45
N ALA A 283 5.66 -4.22 0.78
CA ALA A 283 6.58 -3.13 1.09
C ALA A 283 8.07 -3.54 1.03
N ASN A 284 8.42 -4.80 1.26
CA ASN A 284 9.81 -5.25 1.41
C ASN A 284 10.31 -6.19 0.29
N CYS A 285 9.42 -6.95 -0.37
CA CYS A 285 9.79 -7.97 -1.34
C CYS A 285 9.32 -7.64 -2.77
N SER A 286 8.13 -7.03 -2.93
CA SER A 286 7.47 -6.93 -4.25
C SER A 286 8.20 -6.10 -5.31
N HIS A 287 9.11 -5.21 -4.92
CA HIS A 287 9.89 -4.41 -5.87
C HIS A 287 10.82 -5.27 -6.73
N CYS A 288 11.27 -6.40 -6.17
CA CYS A 288 12.09 -7.41 -6.84
C CYS A 288 11.24 -8.60 -7.28
N HIS A 289 10.43 -9.17 -6.38
CA HIS A 289 9.62 -10.36 -6.62
C HIS A 289 8.26 -9.98 -7.23
N ARG A 290 8.25 -9.80 -8.55
CA ARG A 290 7.08 -9.52 -9.40
C ARG A 290 7.41 -9.82 -10.88
N PRO A 291 6.42 -10.00 -11.76
CA PRO A 291 6.63 -10.02 -13.20
C PRO A 291 7.42 -8.78 -13.68
N GLY A 292 8.49 -9.00 -14.44
CA GLY A 292 9.41 -7.96 -14.92
C GLY A 292 10.32 -7.34 -13.84
N GLY A 293 10.35 -7.89 -12.63
CA GLY A 293 11.16 -7.41 -11.51
C GLY A 293 12.64 -7.80 -11.61
N VAL A 294 13.18 -8.37 -10.54
CA VAL A 294 14.54 -8.97 -10.52
C VAL A 294 14.37 -10.48 -10.60
N GLU A 295 14.98 -11.12 -11.61
CA GLU A 295 14.84 -12.54 -11.92
C GLU A 295 15.58 -13.45 -10.91
N ARG A 296 15.19 -13.37 -9.63
CA ARG A 296 15.73 -14.17 -8.52
C ARG A 296 14.60 -14.75 -7.69
N GLY A 297 14.10 -15.92 -8.09
CA GLY A 297 12.99 -16.61 -7.44
C GLY A 297 11.66 -16.22 -8.09
N ASP A 298 11.03 -17.21 -8.71
CA ASP A 298 9.83 -17.07 -9.55
C ASP A 298 8.55 -17.01 -8.69
N PHE A 299 8.37 -15.88 -8.00
CA PHE A 299 7.19 -15.59 -7.21
C PHE A 299 6.82 -14.09 -7.23
N ASP A 300 5.54 -13.80 -7.00
CA ASP A 300 4.96 -12.46 -7.02
C ASP A 300 4.52 -12.05 -5.60
N ALA A 301 5.20 -11.05 -5.05
CA ALA A 301 4.99 -10.55 -3.69
C ALA A 301 4.16 -9.26 -3.62
N ARG A 302 3.53 -8.81 -4.72
CA ARG A 302 2.62 -7.64 -4.70
C ARG A 302 1.46 -7.90 -3.74
N TYR A 303 0.85 -6.84 -3.19
CA TYR A 303 -0.26 -7.01 -2.25
C TYR A 303 -1.52 -7.55 -2.95
N GLU A 304 -1.72 -7.11 -4.19
CA GLU A 304 -2.90 -7.31 -5.00
C GLU A 304 -2.97 -8.72 -5.64
N THR A 305 -1.85 -9.46 -5.64
CA THR A 305 -1.78 -10.84 -6.17
C THR A 305 -2.47 -11.82 -5.20
N PRO A 306 -3.45 -12.62 -5.63
CA PRO A 306 -4.03 -13.68 -4.80
C PRO A 306 -2.97 -14.67 -4.27
N LEU A 307 -3.15 -15.22 -3.07
CA LEU A 307 -2.12 -16.00 -2.36
C LEU A 307 -1.70 -17.28 -3.11
N ASP A 308 -2.68 -17.93 -3.73
CA ASP A 308 -2.55 -19.03 -4.69
C ASP A 308 -1.74 -18.63 -5.94
N GLN A 309 -1.93 -17.41 -6.43
CA GLN A 309 -1.26 -16.86 -7.61
C GLN A 309 0.13 -16.29 -7.32
N MET A 310 0.51 -16.11 -6.05
CA MET A 310 1.85 -15.64 -5.67
C MET A 310 2.97 -16.59 -6.08
N ARG A 311 2.70 -17.88 -6.33
CA ARG A 311 3.71 -18.95 -6.55
C ARG A 311 4.64 -19.17 -5.34
N THR A 312 4.14 -18.93 -4.12
CA THR A 312 4.91 -19.10 -2.87
C THR A 312 4.50 -20.34 -2.07
N VAL A 313 3.20 -20.56 -1.88
CA VAL A 313 2.68 -21.62 -0.99
C VAL A 313 2.87 -23.00 -1.63
N GLY A 314 3.56 -23.91 -0.92
CA GLY A 314 3.80 -25.28 -1.37
C GLY A 314 4.80 -25.43 -2.51
N ILE A 315 5.37 -24.34 -3.03
CA ILE A 315 6.30 -24.32 -4.16
C ILE A 315 7.74 -24.57 -3.71
N SER A 316 8.45 -25.47 -4.38
CA SER A 316 9.87 -25.75 -4.12
C SER A 316 10.76 -24.58 -4.54
N PRO A 317 11.80 -24.20 -3.76
CA PRO A 317 12.73 -23.15 -4.16
C PRO A 317 13.51 -23.51 -5.43
N SER A 318 13.64 -22.54 -6.36
CA SER A 318 14.39 -22.69 -7.62
C SER A 318 15.80 -22.09 -7.59
N LEU A 319 16.22 -21.52 -6.46
CA LEU A 319 17.55 -20.95 -6.24
C LEU A 319 18.32 -21.76 -5.19
N GLY A 320 19.65 -21.61 -5.18
CA GLY A 320 20.55 -22.26 -4.22
C GLY A 320 20.07 -22.20 -2.76
N ARG A 321 20.26 -23.32 -2.05
CA ARG A 321 19.77 -23.63 -0.71
C ARG A 321 20.72 -23.10 0.37
N LEU A 322 20.19 -22.66 1.51
CA LEU A 322 21.01 -22.38 2.71
C LEU A 322 21.46 -23.69 3.37
N ASP A 323 22.64 -23.73 3.99
CA ASP A 323 23.11 -24.93 4.71
C ASP A 323 22.17 -25.37 5.85
N THR A 324 21.40 -24.42 6.40
CA THR A 324 20.39 -24.63 7.44
C THR A 324 18.97 -24.90 6.89
N GLU A 325 18.78 -25.00 5.58
CA GLU A 325 17.47 -25.15 4.93
C GLU A 325 17.18 -26.63 4.62
N PRO A 326 16.06 -27.20 5.14
CA PRO A 326 15.69 -28.60 4.90
C PRO A 326 15.53 -28.95 3.43
N GLU A 327 15.82 -30.20 3.05
CA GLU A 327 15.70 -30.68 1.66
C GLU A 327 14.26 -30.64 1.14
N ASN A 328 13.29 -30.77 2.05
CA ASN A 328 11.86 -30.68 1.76
C ASN A 328 11.27 -29.26 1.94
N ALA A 329 12.11 -28.22 2.08
CA ALA A 329 11.64 -26.85 2.24
C ALA A 329 10.75 -26.38 1.06
N ARG A 330 9.93 -25.36 1.33
CA ARG A 330 9.09 -24.66 0.34
C ARG A 330 9.27 -23.16 0.52
N ILE A 331 8.98 -22.37 -0.52
CA ILE A 331 9.04 -20.90 -0.44
C ILE A 331 8.17 -20.42 0.74
N ILE A 332 6.93 -20.91 0.84
CA ILE A 332 6.14 -20.96 2.07
C ILE A 332 5.64 -22.41 2.28
N ASN A 333 5.84 -22.95 3.48
CA ASN A 333 5.34 -24.25 3.93
C ASN A 333 4.32 -24.02 5.07
N PRO A 334 3.01 -24.10 4.80
CA PRO A 334 1.97 -23.83 5.79
C PRO A 334 2.11 -24.64 7.08
N GLY A 335 1.96 -23.97 8.23
CA GLY A 335 2.13 -24.56 9.56
C GLY A 335 3.58 -24.90 9.93
N LYS A 336 4.58 -24.51 9.10
CA LYS A 336 5.98 -24.93 9.22
C LYS A 336 6.94 -23.81 8.81
N ALA A 337 7.02 -22.75 9.62
CA ALA A 337 7.94 -21.64 9.41
C ALA A 337 9.41 -22.08 9.26
N ASP A 338 9.87 -23.07 10.02
CA ASP A 338 11.25 -23.60 9.94
C ASP A 338 11.51 -24.48 8.70
N GLN A 339 10.49 -24.75 7.89
CA GLN A 339 10.61 -25.37 6.57
C GLN A 339 10.22 -24.39 5.44
N SER A 340 10.18 -23.09 5.74
CA SER A 340 9.75 -22.01 4.83
C SER A 340 10.91 -21.10 4.41
N THR A 341 11.44 -21.33 3.22
CA THR A 341 12.60 -20.66 2.63
C THR A 341 12.49 -19.13 2.63
N LEU A 342 11.30 -18.58 2.42
CA LEU A 342 11.08 -17.12 2.45
C LEU A 342 11.47 -16.54 3.81
N LEU A 343 11.05 -17.17 4.91
CA LEU A 343 11.41 -16.76 6.26
C LEU A 343 12.90 -17.04 6.52
N LEU A 344 13.38 -18.25 6.22
CA LEU A 344 14.77 -18.64 6.49
C LEU A 344 15.80 -17.69 5.84
N ARG A 345 15.49 -17.13 4.65
CA ARG A 345 16.35 -16.12 3.99
C ARG A 345 16.30 -14.73 4.64
N THR A 346 15.20 -14.37 5.30
CA THR A 346 15.11 -13.12 6.09
C THR A 346 15.81 -13.22 7.46
N LEU A 347 15.98 -14.44 7.98
CA LEU A 347 16.72 -14.72 9.22
C LEU A 347 18.25 -14.85 9.02
N ASN A 348 18.78 -14.55 7.82
CA ASN A 348 20.13 -14.94 7.43
C ASN A 348 20.98 -13.77 6.88
N PHE A 349 22.30 -13.89 6.96
CA PHE A 349 23.27 -12.86 6.57
C PHE A 349 24.29 -13.29 5.50
N SER A 350 24.14 -14.50 4.95
CA SER A 350 24.97 -15.05 3.85
C SER A 350 24.60 -14.48 2.47
N SER A 351 25.27 -14.96 1.42
CA SER A 351 24.99 -14.63 0.01
C SER A 351 23.57 -14.98 -0.47
N PHE A 352 22.84 -15.86 0.23
CA PHE A 352 21.47 -16.26 -0.13
C PHE A 352 20.36 -15.51 0.63
N ARG A 353 20.73 -14.54 1.48
CA ARG A 353 19.79 -13.76 2.29
C ARG A 353 18.81 -12.90 1.48
N MET A 354 17.74 -12.47 2.14
CA MET A 354 16.78 -11.49 1.63
C MET A 354 16.46 -10.42 2.71
N PRO A 355 16.46 -9.11 2.37
CA PRO A 355 16.87 -8.53 1.10
C PRO A 355 18.40 -8.67 0.87
N PRO A 356 18.87 -8.73 -0.40
CA PRO A 356 20.28 -8.94 -0.72
C PRO A 356 21.13 -7.65 -0.69
N LEU A 357 20.51 -6.49 -0.46
CA LEU A 357 21.13 -5.16 -0.42
C LEU A 357 20.51 -4.30 0.69
N ALA A 358 21.23 -3.27 1.15
CA ALA A 358 20.77 -2.30 2.15
C ALA A 358 20.16 -2.89 3.44
N SER A 359 20.63 -4.07 3.84
CA SER A 359 20.39 -4.62 5.17
C SER A 359 21.65 -5.32 5.73
N SER A 360 21.76 -5.31 7.04
CA SER A 360 22.88 -5.75 7.89
C SER A 360 22.39 -6.24 9.26
N VAL A 361 21.15 -5.91 9.66
CA VAL A 361 20.49 -6.34 10.91
C VAL A 361 19.09 -6.89 10.62
N LEU A 362 18.63 -7.78 11.50
CA LEU A 362 17.36 -8.51 11.41
C LEU A 362 16.15 -7.59 11.63
N ASP A 363 15.13 -7.71 10.78
CA ASP A 363 13.80 -7.15 11.08
C ASP A 363 13.06 -8.11 12.01
N GLU A 364 13.22 -7.95 13.33
CA GLU A 364 12.60 -8.83 14.33
C GLU A 364 11.07 -8.76 14.29
N ASP A 365 10.49 -7.57 14.09
CA ASP A 365 9.04 -7.37 13.92
C ASP A 365 8.52 -8.11 12.68
N GLY A 366 9.15 -7.85 11.53
CA GLY A 366 8.76 -8.38 10.23
C GLY A 366 8.93 -9.89 10.12
N THR A 367 10.03 -10.43 10.64
CA THR A 367 10.26 -11.88 10.66
C THR A 367 9.41 -12.61 11.71
N SER A 368 9.15 -11.99 12.87
CA SER A 368 8.17 -12.49 13.85
C SER A 368 6.75 -12.53 13.26
N LEU A 369 6.34 -11.48 12.55
CA LEU A 369 5.07 -11.43 11.83
C LEU A 369 4.98 -12.51 10.75
N LEU A 370 6.02 -12.68 9.92
CA LEU A 370 6.04 -13.73 8.89
C LEU A 370 5.99 -15.13 9.50
N ARG A 371 6.74 -15.40 10.58
CA ARG A 371 6.68 -16.68 11.32
C ARG A 371 5.26 -16.94 11.84
N LYS A 372 4.72 -16.01 12.62
CA LYS A 372 3.36 -16.09 13.19
C LYS A 372 2.29 -16.30 12.13
N TRP A 373 2.44 -15.67 10.95
CA TRP A 373 1.55 -15.87 9.82
C TRP A 373 1.66 -17.28 9.25
N ILE A 374 2.88 -17.73 8.91
CA ILE A 374 3.14 -19.04 8.29
C ILE A 374 2.72 -20.21 9.22
N ASP A 375 3.07 -20.14 10.51
CA ASP A 375 2.71 -21.18 11.49
C ASP A 375 1.20 -21.25 11.77
N ARG A 376 0.44 -20.19 11.42
CA ARG A 376 -1.03 -20.16 11.46
C ARG A 376 -1.70 -20.44 10.11
N MET A 377 -0.95 -20.64 9.03
CA MET A 377 -1.53 -21.14 7.78
C MET A 377 -1.88 -22.61 7.97
N SER A 378 -3.12 -23.00 7.64
CA SER A 378 -3.51 -24.40 7.67
C SER A 378 -2.62 -25.23 6.74
N THR A 379 -2.00 -26.28 7.28
CA THR A 379 -1.37 -27.30 6.44
C THR A 379 -2.46 -27.90 5.56
N SER A 380 -2.28 -27.90 4.23
CA SER A 380 -3.18 -28.61 3.31
C SER A 380 -2.95 -30.13 3.36
N THR A 381 -3.03 -30.70 4.56
CA THR A 381 -3.21 -32.13 4.80
C THR A 381 -4.69 -32.44 4.68
N SER A 382 -5.05 -33.31 3.74
CA SER A 382 -6.41 -33.81 3.58
C SER A 382 -6.85 -34.61 4.81
N ILE A 383 -7.80 -34.07 5.59
CA ILE A 383 -9.03 -34.71 6.12
C ILE A 383 -9.64 -33.86 7.27
N ALA A 384 -10.98 -33.79 7.30
CA ALA A 384 -11.85 -33.33 8.39
C ALA A 384 -11.81 -31.85 8.85
N ASN A 385 -12.69 -31.06 8.21
CA ASN A 385 -13.58 -30.04 8.77
C ASN A 385 -13.23 -29.39 10.13
N GLU A 386 -12.93 -28.09 10.09
CA GLU A 386 -13.99 -27.12 10.44
C GLU A 386 -13.83 -25.85 9.58
N SER A 387 -14.70 -25.72 8.59
CA SER A 387 -14.89 -24.53 7.75
C SER A 387 -16.34 -24.59 7.30
N SER A 388 -17.08 -23.49 7.44
CA SER A 388 -18.53 -23.49 7.26
C SER A 388 -18.91 -24.02 5.88
N ILE A 389 -19.68 -25.12 5.86
CA ILE A 389 -20.32 -25.63 4.65
C ILE A 389 -21.14 -24.48 4.06
N PRO A 390 -20.95 -24.10 2.78
CA PRO A 390 -21.80 -23.10 2.15
C PRO A 390 -23.24 -23.62 2.11
N GLU A 391 -24.18 -22.89 2.72
CA GLU A 391 -25.60 -23.29 2.79
C GLU A 391 -26.30 -23.31 1.41
N GLU A 392 -25.61 -22.91 0.34
CA GLU A 392 -26.18 -22.72 -1.00
C GLU A 392 -25.23 -23.18 -2.12
N PHE A 393 -25.81 -23.92 -3.08
CA PHE A 393 -25.21 -24.31 -4.35
C PHE A 393 -25.15 -23.10 -5.31
N ASP A 394 -23.95 -22.63 -5.64
CA ASP A 394 -23.72 -21.48 -6.54
C ASP A 394 -22.63 -21.80 -7.58
N LEU A 395 -22.78 -21.25 -8.77
CA LEU A 395 -21.77 -21.25 -9.83
C LEU A 395 -21.40 -19.79 -10.09
N ALA A 396 -20.20 -19.34 -9.71
CA ALA A 396 -19.82 -17.94 -9.80
C ALA A 396 -19.65 -17.44 -11.26
N GLN A 397 -19.57 -16.12 -11.43
CA GLN A 397 -19.17 -15.53 -12.72
C GLN A 397 -17.68 -15.79 -12.95
N ASN A 398 -17.33 -16.28 -14.15
CA ASN A 398 -15.96 -16.61 -14.50
C ASN A 398 -15.09 -15.36 -14.55
N TYR A 399 -13.81 -15.50 -14.18
CA TYR A 399 -12.86 -14.38 -14.13
C TYR A 399 -11.49 -14.77 -14.71
N PRO A 400 -10.87 -13.93 -15.56
CA PRO A 400 -11.43 -12.73 -16.16
C PRO A 400 -12.59 -13.05 -17.14
N ASN A 401 -13.44 -12.06 -17.41
CA ASN A 401 -14.49 -12.11 -18.42
C ASN A 401 -14.79 -10.68 -18.90
N PRO A 402 -14.50 -10.30 -20.16
CA PRO A 402 -13.94 -11.15 -21.22
C PRO A 402 -12.52 -11.66 -20.93
N PHE A 403 -12.09 -12.73 -21.62
CA PHE A 403 -10.76 -13.33 -21.48
C PHE A 403 -10.16 -13.72 -22.82
N ASN A 404 -8.84 -13.98 -22.88
CA ASN A 404 -8.12 -14.27 -24.12
C ASN A 404 -7.34 -15.61 -24.11
N THR A 405 -6.62 -15.90 -23.03
CA THR A 405 -5.85 -17.15 -22.86
C THR A 405 -6.62 -18.15 -22.01
N THR A 406 -6.85 -17.82 -20.74
CA THR A 406 -7.58 -18.66 -19.77
C THR A 406 -8.61 -17.86 -18.97
N THR A 407 -9.59 -18.56 -18.40
CA THR A 407 -10.54 -18.03 -17.40
C THR A 407 -10.82 -19.07 -16.33
N ALA A 408 -11.04 -18.63 -15.10
CA ALA A 408 -11.37 -19.49 -13.97
C ALA A 408 -12.86 -19.42 -13.65
N ILE A 409 -13.48 -20.58 -13.45
CA ILE A 409 -14.88 -20.75 -13.05
C ILE A 409 -14.88 -21.29 -11.62
N GLN A 410 -15.38 -20.52 -10.66
CA GLN A 410 -15.57 -20.98 -9.28
C GLN A 410 -17.00 -21.46 -9.07
N TYR A 411 -17.19 -22.42 -8.15
CA TYR A 411 -18.52 -22.89 -7.75
C TYR A 411 -18.52 -23.41 -6.30
N ARG A 412 -19.70 -23.63 -5.73
CA ARG A 412 -19.93 -24.17 -4.39
C ARG A 412 -20.95 -25.29 -4.44
N LEU A 413 -20.76 -26.28 -3.60
CA LEU A 413 -21.66 -27.41 -3.37
C LEU A 413 -22.08 -27.39 -1.90
N ALA A 414 -23.37 -27.56 -1.62
CA ALA A 414 -23.88 -27.65 -0.25
C ALA A 414 -23.63 -29.04 0.34
N GLU A 415 -23.84 -30.10 -0.46
CA GLU A 415 -23.56 -31.50 -0.09
C GLU A 415 -22.45 -32.10 -0.98
N GLU A 416 -22.01 -33.32 -0.67
CA GLU A 416 -21.10 -34.09 -1.53
C GLU A 416 -21.89 -34.90 -2.57
N GLY A 417 -21.35 -35.02 -3.79
CA GLY A 417 -22.03 -35.76 -4.86
C GLY A 417 -21.45 -35.56 -6.26
N PRO A 418 -22.09 -36.16 -7.28
CA PRO A 418 -21.62 -36.13 -8.66
C PRO A 418 -21.77 -34.73 -9.27
N VAL A 419 -20.67 -34.19 -9.78
CA VAL A 419 -20.61 -32.89 -10.43
C VAL A 419 -20.19 -33.02 -11.89
N GLU A 420 -20.92 -32.34 -12.78
CA GLU A 420 -20.47 -32.04 -14.14
C GLU A 420 -20.33 -30.52 -14.32
N LEU A 421 -19.19 -30.07 -14.86
CA LEU A 421 -19.02 -28.70 -15.34
C LEU A 421 -18.63 -28.72 -16.81
N THR A 422 -19.55 -28.27 -17.67
CA THR A 422 -19.43 -28.40 -19.12
C THR A 422 -19.70 -27.08 -19.84
N ILE A 423 -18.91 -26.84 -20.89
CA ILE A 423 -18.94 -25.64 -21.72
C ILE A 423 -19.69 -25.92 -23.01
N PHE A 424 -20.52 -24.97 -23.42
CA PHE A 424 -21.38 -25.01 -24.59
C PHE A 424 -21.19 -23.76 -25.46
N ASP A 425 -21.42 -23.90 -26.76
CA ASP A 425 -21.45 -22.78 -27.70
C ASP A 425 -22.83 -22.08 -27.74
N LEU A 426 -23.01 -21.13 -28.67
CA LEU A 426 -24.27 -20.43 -28.90
C LEU A 426 -25.41 -21.33 -29.42
N LEU A 427 -25.11 -22.52 -29.92
CA LEU A 427 -26.08 -23.51 -30.41
C LEU A 427 -26.41 -24.57 -29.34
N GLY A 428 -25.79 -24.50 -28.16
CA GLY A 428 -25.93 -25.50 -27.10
C GLY A 428 -25.16 -26.79 -27.36
N GLN A 429 -24.21 -26.81 -28.31
CA GLN A 429 -23.33 -27.95 -28.56
C GLN A 429 -22.22 -28.01 -27.51
N ARG A 430 -21.85 -29.20 -27.05
CA ARG A 430 -20.76 -29.38 -26.09
C ARG A 430 -19.43 -29.02 -26.74
N VAL A 431 -18.74 -28.02 -26.17
CA VAL A 431 -17.40 -27.59 -26.57
C VAL A 431 -16.34 -28.34 -25.78
N ARG A 432 -16.48 -28.34 -24.45
CA ARG A 432 -15.49 -28.88 -23.52
C ARG A 432 -16.14 -29.35 -22.23
N GLN A 433 -15.86 -30.58 -21.80
CA GLN A 433 -16.11 -30.99 -20.41
C GLN A 433 -14.88 -30.59 -19.56
N LEU A 434 -15.09 -29.85 -18.47
CA LEU A 434 -14.02 -29.45 -17.54
C LEU A 434 -13.91 -30.40 -16.35
N ILE A 435 -15.06 -30.80 -15.81
CA ILE A 435 -15.19 -31.65 -14.62
C ILE A 435 -16.31 -32.67 -14.85
N SER A 436 -16.10 -33.90 -14.41
CA SER A 436 -17.08 -34.98 -14.39
C SER A 436 -16.65 -36.00 -13.33
N GLY A 437 -17.34 -36.04 -12.19
CA GLY A 437 -17.07 -36.99 -11.10
C GLY A 437 -17.58 -36.48 -9.74
N ASP A 438 -17.41 -37.28 -8.70
CA ASP A 438 -17.87 -36.92 -7.35
C ASP A 438 -16.96 -35.87 -6.69
N HIS A 439 -17.57 -34.84 -6.10
CA HIS A 439 -16.91 -33.75 -5.40
C HIS A 439 -17.51 -33.60 -3.99
N VAL A 440 -16.64 -33.31 -3.01
CA VAL A 440 -17.06 -33.03 -1.61
C VAL A 440 -17.74 -31.66 -1.48
N ALA A 441 -18.61 -31.51 -0.48
CA ALA A 441 -19.20 -30.21 -0.11
C ALA A 441 -18.12 -29.11 0.07
N GLY A 442 -18.44 -27.87 -0.30
CA GLY A 442 -17.51 -26.73 -0.19
C GLY A 442 -17.31 -25.96 -1.51
N SER A 443 -16.24 -25.16 -1.56
CA SER A 443 -15.91 -24.29 -2.71
C SER A 443 -14.84 -24.90 -3.62
N HIS A 444 -15.07 -24.85 -4.94
CA HIS A 444 -14.26 -25.48 -5.99
C HIS A 444 -13.92 -24.49 -7.11
N GLN A 445 -12.95 -24.84 -7.96
CA GLN A 445 -12.59 -24.05 -9.13
C GLN A 445 -12.17 -24.94 -10.31
N ALA A 446 -12.56 -24.55 -11.52
CA ALA A 446 -12.08 -25.09 -12.79
C ALA A 446 -11.42 -23.99 -13.63
N ILE A 447 -10.56 -24.36 -14.57
CA ILE A 447 -9.93 -23.44 -15.52
C ILE A 447 -10.26 -23.88 -16.94
N TRP A 448 -10.66 -22.94 -17.79
CA TRP A 448 -10.75 -23.15 -19.24
C TRP A 448 -9.69 -22.34 -19.97
N ASP A 449 -9.15 -22.90 -21.05
CA ASP A 449 -8.07 -22.35 -21.89
C ASP A 449 -8.52 -22.01 -23.32
N GLY A 450 -9.84 -21.90 -23.55
CA GLY A 450 -10.40 -21.62 -24.86
C GLY A 450 -10.14 -22.73 -25.89
N ARG A 451 -10.08 -24.00 -25.46
CA ARG A 451 -10.01 -25.20 -26.33
C ARG A 451 -11.22 -26.11 -26.16
N GLY A 452 -11.53 -26.86 -27.21
CA GLY A 452 -12.53 -27.94 -27.15
C GLY A 452 -11.99 -29.24 -26.54
N ASP A 453 -12.85 -30.27 -26.44
CA ASP A 453 -12.46 -31.63 -26.04
C ASP A 453 -11.34 -32.21 -26.95
N ASN A 454 -11.32 -31.82 -28.23
CA ASN A 454 -10.30 -32.19 -29.21
C ASN A 454 -8.94 -31.47 -29.04
N GLY A 455 -8.78 -30.61 -28.04
CA GLY A 455 -7.56 -29.82 -27.82
C GLY A 455 -7.32 -28.70 -28.85
N ILE A 456 -8.24 -28.46 -29.78
CA ILE A 456 -8.17 -27.36 -30.76
C ILE A 456 -8.76 -26.10 -30.12
N SER A 457 -8.13 -24.96 -30.37
CA SER A 457 -8.63 -23.64 -29.97
C SER A 457 -9.99 -23.35 -30.60
N VAL A 458 -10.94 -22.86 -29.80
CA VAL A 458 -12.21 -22.32 -30.31
C VAL A 458 -12.09 -20.84 -30.66
N ALA A 459 -13.04 -20.34 -31.45
CA ALA A 459 -13.07 -18.98 -31.97
C ALA A 459 -13.45 -17.93 -30.91
N SER A 460 -13.13 -16.67 -31.18
CA SER A 460 -13.59 -15.52 -30.39
C SER A 460 -15.12 -15.42 -30.46
N GLY A 461 -15.79 -15.36 -29.31
CA GLY A 461 -17.25 -15.49 -29.25
C GLY A 461 -17.80 -15.70 -27.85
N VAL A 462 -19.14 -15.74 -27.78
CA VAL A 462 -19.90 -16.02 -26.55
C VAL A 462 -20.01 -17.52 -26.33
N TYR A 463 -19.73 -17.95 -25.10
CA TYR A 463 -19.88 -19.32 -24.65
C TYR A 463 -20.70 -19.36 -23.36
N PHE A 464 -21.30 -20.51 -23.08
CA PHE A 464 -21.97 -20.79 -21.82
C PHE A 464 -21.22 -21.87 -21.06
N TYR A 465 -21.26 -21.83 -19.74
CA TYR A 465 -20.79 -22.92 -18.89
C TYR A 465 -21.90 -23.29 -17.91
N ARG A 466 -22.15 -24.59 -17.78
CA ARG A 466 -23.20 -25.16 -16.93
C ARG A 466 -22.56 -26.09 -15.91
N LEU A 467 -22.86 -25.83 -14.65
CA LEU A 467 -22.65 -26.76 -13.55
C LEU A 467 -23.93 -27.60 -13.40
N HIS A 468 -23.78 -28.89 -13.13
CA HIS A 468 -24.84 -29.80 -12.73
C HIS A 468 -24.37 -30.60 -11.51
N SER A 469 -25.24 -30.78 -10.52
CA SER A 469 -25.03 -31.54 -9.29
C SER A 469 -26.35 -32.20 -8.85
N SER A 470 -26.35 -32.92 -7.73
CA SER A 470 -27.56 -33.38 -7.02
C SER A 470 -28.55 -32.22 -6.78
N ASP A 471 -28.04 -31.03 -6.45
CA ASP A 471 -28.80 -29.80 -6.16
C ASP A 471 -29.46 -29.15 -7.40
N GLY A 472 -29.25 -29.71 -8.60
CA GLY A 472 -29.73 -29.18 -9.87
C GLY A 472 -28.62 -28.59 -10.73
N GLY A 473 -28.93 -27.56 -11.54
CA GLY A 473 -27.96 -27.03 -12.50
C GLY A 473 -28.07 -25.54 -12.80
N ILE A 474 -26.94 -24.84 -12.72
CA ILE A 474 -26.81 -23.40 -12.96
C ILE A 474 -26.02 -23.20 -14.27
N THR A 475 -26.44 -22.26 -15.11
CA THR A 475 -25.72 -21.88 -16.34
C THR A 475 -25.36 -20.40 -16.31
N ARG A 476 -24.11 -20.04 -16.60
CA ARG A 476 -23.65 -18.64 -16.78
C ARG A 476 -22.93 -18.45 -18.12
N ARG A 477 -22.66 -17.19 -18.49
CA ARG A 477 -22.20 -16.75 -19.82
C ARG A 477 -20.83 -16.08 -19.76
N MET A 478 -19.96 -16.42 -20.71
CA MET A 478 -18.61 -15.87 -20.87
C MET A 478 -18.32 -15.39 -22.29
N LEU A 479 -17.38 -14.46 -22.44
CA LEU A 479 -16.89 -13.95 -23.73
C LEU A 479 -15.39 -14.24 -23.89
N LEU A 480 -15.04 -14.99 -24.93
CA LEU A 480 -13.66 -15.23 -25.37
C LEU A 480 -13.28 -14.21 -26.45
N LEU A 481 -12.15 -13.52 -26.27
CA LEU A 481 -11.57 -12.55 -27.20
C LEU A 481 -10.14 -12.96 -27.57
N ARG A 482 -9.95 -13.37 -28.82
CA ARG A 482 -8.67 -13.60 -29.49
C ARG A 482 -8.63 -12.85 -30.82
#